data_AF-A0A1N6L8G0-F1
#
_entry.id   AF-A0A1N6L8G0-F1
#
_cell.length_a   1.000
_cell.length_b   1.000
_cell.length_c   1.000
_cell.angle_alpha   90.00
_cell.angle_beta   90.00
_cell.angle_gamma   90.00
#
_symmetry.space_group_name_H-M   'P 1'
#
loop_
_entity.id
_entity.type
_entity.pdbx_description
1 polymer ?
#
loop_
_entity_poly.entity_id
_entity_poly.type
_entity_poly.pdbx_seq_one_letter_code
_entity_poly.pdbx_strand_id
1 'polypeptide(L)'
;MLIHSTTVLLCLSLCSLGAEPSKLKKDLPDVRCGSYALFVALTALDLGPKTFDELELALGPPTDRGYSIAQLNEQAKKSGARTLALSTNLDEILARPDRFVAICLINKKHFVILQWIDEAQGMAEIINGTIASRMPLDTFRTAWGGECLLLGTQPLTTISVRSYSHKQMITSTLIVCVLATILLAFCALYLRARNRLASKSICLVGACILAASSAGCGKEKASAFRNSHSPEPQSLVASSNVHDLGVIASLSADRIETIETKIRNISNAPVSVLEIQSGCGCTSAALSKTRIESGEETVLTTIIKVGIDPQPRRSVVRLVSSTLGSRPLSITYQWQAAATILNMPRSIDLGELGPGVHRTAQIAISSIHPELCSRCEVASKPSSQLMSIGFFKAGQVSRLLSNGKMSNSVKLGDIALDIRGDHEEQEHRESVGLILSCGGKILGESTIPVFWRSRSIIRVSPSRLWLGVHKIGDTLSGKLNLSSADGKPFRIRKGTSDDPHQSIEITFDGEDRSSHMVNVLVKSPVVPGPWRSILSLETDNPNAAQLYVPVSAIINEAL
;
A
#
# COMPACT_ATOMS: atom_id res chain seq x y z
N MET A 1 -19.91 27.12 5.35
CA MET A 1 -20.29 26.11 6.35
C MET A 1 -19.70 24.79 5.88
N LEU A 2 -18.64 24.29 6.52
CA LEU A 2 -17.72 23.27 5.99
C LEU A 2 -18.25 21.84 6.21
N ILE A 3 -18.29 20.99 5.18
CA ILE A 3 -18.56 19.53 5.32
C ILE A 3 -17.53 18.69 4.55
N HIS A 4 -16.64 18.05 5.35
CA HIS A 4 -16.20 16.65 5.36
C HIS A 4 -15.74 15.98 4.05
N SER A 5 -14.43 16.01 3.82
CA SER A 5 -13.69 14.84 3.33
C SER A 5 -12.95 14.24 4.52
N THR A 6 -13.06 12.92 4.70
CA THR A 6 -12.36 12.15 5.72
C THR A 6 -10.87 12.49 5.71
N THR A 7 -10.42 12.94 6.88
CA THR A 7 -9.08 13.49 7.10
C THR A 7 -8.14 12.35 7.49
N VAL A 8 -7.13 12.07 6.68
CA VAL A 8 -5.74 11.91 7.16
C VAL A 8 -4.79 12.46 6.10
N LEU A 9 -4.53 13.76 6.11
CA LEU A 9 -3.51 14.34 5.22
C LEU A 9 -2.74 15.44 5.95
N LEU A 10 -1.66 15.05 6.64
CA LEU A 10 -0.66 15.99 7.16
C LEU A 10 0.80 15.48 7.08
N CYS A 11 1.10 14.34 6.45
CA CYS A 11 2.46 13.75 6.51
C CYS A 11 3.30 13.83 5.24
N LEU A 12 2.85 14.47 4.15
CA LEU A 12 3.57 14.42 2.86
C LEU A 12 4.90 15.20 2.81
N SER A 13 5.24 16.04 3.79
CA SER A 13 6.53 16.77 3.79
C SER A 13 7.65 16.12 4.62
N LEU A 14 7.36 15.13 5.47
CA LEU A 14 8.30 14.66 6.49
C LEU A 14 9.35 13.65 6.02
N CYS A 15 9.20 13.04 4.84
CA CYS A 15 10.20 12.10 4.33
C CYS A 15 11.52 12.78 3.85
N SER A 16 11.62 14.10 3.94
CA SER A 16 12.77 14.88 3.44
C SER A 16 13.61 15.59 4.52
N LEU A 17 13.19 15.55 5.79
CA LEU A 17 13.92 16.19 6.89
C LEU A 17 14.93 15.20 7.49
N GLY A 18 16.18 15.35 7.04
CA GLY A 18 17.31 14.54 7.47
C GLY A 18 17.72 14.80 8.92
N ALA A 19 17.54 13.77 9.75
CA ALA A 19 18.42 13.45 10.86
C ALA A 19 18.37 11.93 11.01
N GLU A 20 19.36 11.21 10.45
CA GLU A 20 19.48 9.76 10.67
C GLU A 20 19.85 9.51 12.14
N PRO A 21 19.01 8.85 12.95
CA PRO A 21 19.48 8.29 14.21
C PRO A 21 20.52 7.22 13.89
N SER A 22 21.68 7.34 14.54
CA SER A 22 22.85 6.48 14.35
C SER A 22 22.47 4.99 14.38
N LYS A 23 22.77 4.29 13.27
CA LYS A 23 22.78 2.82 13.05
C LYS A 23 22.29 1.98 14.25
N LEU A 24 20.97 1.85 14.42
CA LEU A 24 20.37 0.93 15.40
C LEU A 24 20.53 -0.53 14.95
N LYS A 25 21.04 -1.39 15.85
CA LYS A 25 21.12 -2.86 15.69
C LYS A 25 19.72 -3.46 15.52
N LYS A 26 19.57 -4.39 14.58
CA LYS A 26 18.30 -4.84 13.99
C LYS A 26 17.47 -5.86 14.81
N ASP A 27 17.91 -6.30 15.99
CA ASP A 27 17.39 -7.55 16.60
C ASP A 27 16.76 -7.44 18.01
N LEU A 28 16.49 -6.23 18.53
CA LEU A 28 15.74 -6.05 19.78
C LEU A 28 14.49 -5.21 19.53
N PRO A 29 13.33 -5.52 20.16
CA PRO A 29 12.16 -4.65 20.11
C PRO A 29 12.59 -3.27 20.62
N ASP A 30 12.50 -2.28 19.74
CA ASP A 30 12.97 -0.94 20.05
C ASP A 30 12.07 -0.33 21.13
N VAL A 31 12.56 -0.34 22.37
CA VAL A 31 11.89 0.26 23.54
C VAL A 31 11.63 1.76 23.33
N ARG A 32 12.26 2.39 22.32
CA ARG A 32 12.09 3.79 21.92
C ARG A 32 11.05 3.99 20.82
N CYS A 33 10.34 2.95 20.35
CA CYS A 33 9.31 3.10 19.31
C CYS A 33 8.23 4.14 19.69
N GLY A 34 7.87 4.23 20.99
CA GLY A 34 6.92 5.21 21.50
C GLY A 34 7.40 6.66 21.43
N SER A 35 8.66 6.92 21.84
CA SER A 35 9.24 8.27 21.75
C SER A 35 9.40 8.70 20.30
N TYR A 36 9.82 7.79 19.42
CA TYR A 36 9.96 8.09 17.99
C TYR A 36 8.61 8.41 17.33
N ALA A 37 7.57 7.59 17.57
CA ALA A 37 6.24 7.86 17.04
C ALA A 37 5.69 9.21 17.54
N LEU A 38 5.94 9.55 18.81
CA LEU A 38 5.56 10.84 19.37
C LEU A 38 6.33 12.00 18.73
N PHE A 39 7.64 11.86 18.49
CA PHE A 39 8.46 12.87 17.84
C PHE A 39 7.89 13.23 16.47
N VAL A 40 7.73 12.23 15.60
CA VAL A 40 7.20 12.42 14.24
C VAL A 40 5.79 13.04 14.28
N ALA A 41 4.93 12.60 15.20
CA ALA A 41 3.59 13.16 15.36
C ALA A 41 3.61 14.64 15.79
N LEU A 42 4.46 15.00 16.75
CA LEU A 42 4.58 16.38 17.20
C LEU A 42 5.23 17.29 16.15
N THR A 43 6.24 16.81 15.42
CA THR A 43 6.85 17.53 14.29
C THR A 43 5.82 17.76 13.19
N ALA A 44 4.97 16.77 12.86
CA ALA A 44 3.91 16.93 11.88
C ALA A 44 2.91 18.03 12.26
N LEU A 45 2.67 18.23 13.55
CA LEU A 45 1.75 19.24 14.07
C LEU A 45 2.40 20.61 14.30
N ASP A 46 3.71 20.76 14.02
CA ASP A 46 4.50 21.96 14.36
C ASP A 46 4.48 22.29 15.87
N LEU A 47 4.48 21.24 16.70
CA LEU A 47 4.42 21.32 18.17
C LEU A 47 5.62 20.64 18.85
N GLY A 48 6.50 20.02 18.07
CA GLY A 48 7.56 19.16 18.57
C GLY A 48 8.79 19.89 19.10
N PRO A 49 9.60 19.20 19.93
CA PRO A 49 10.96 19.66 20.22
C PRO A 49 11.79 19.73 18.92
N LYS A 50 12.88 20.50 18.96
CA LYS A 50 13.71 20.71 17.77
C LYS A 50 14.44 19.43 17.36
N THR A 51 14.74 18.57 18.33
CA THR A 51 15.48 17.33 18.12
C THR A 51 14.83 16.15 18.83
N PHE A 52 15.16 14.96 18.37
CA PHE A 52 14.69 13.72 19.00
C PHE A 52 15.25 13.54 20.42
N ASP A 53 16.51 13.89 20.64
CA ASP A 53 17.17 13.80 21.95
C ASP A 53 16.51 14.72 23.00
N GLU A 54 16.06 15.91 22.59
CA GLU A 54 15.27 16.81 23.46
C GLU A 54 13.96 16.15 23.91
N LEU A 55 13.27 15.43 23.02
CA LEU A 55 12.05 14.70 23.39
C LEU A 55 12.33 13.59 24.39
N GLU A 56 13.37 12.80 24.15
CA GLU A 56 13.70 11.68 25.02
C GLU A 56 14.20 12.13 26.39
N LEU A 57 14.97 13.19 26.45
CA LEU A 57 15.37 13.80 27.71
C LEU A 57 14.13 14.24 28.51
N ALA A 58 13.12 14.78 27.84
CA ALA A 58 11.86 15.20 28.49
C ALA A 58 10.96 14.02 28.90
N LEU A 59 10.95 12.92 28.13
CA LEU A 59 10.23 11.69 28.48
C LEU A 59 10.90 10.90 29.61
N GLY A 60 12.21 11.07 29.79
CA GLY A 60 13.04 10.25 30.66
C GLY A 60 13.36 8.88 30.04
N PRO A 61 14.15 8.04 30.73
CA PRO A 61 14.52 6.72 30.23
C PRO A 61 13.29 5.81 30.07
N PRO A 62 13.21 5.01 29.00
CA PRO A 62 12.12 4.04 28.83
C PRO A 62 12.22 2.93 29.87
N THR A 63 11.09 2.30 30.18
CA THR A 63 11.08 1.05 30.97
C THR A 63 11.56 -0.12 30.12
N ASP A 64 11.70 -1.31 30.73
CA ASP A 64 11.93 -2.58 30.01
C ASP A 64 10.84 -2.88 28.97
N ARG A 65 9.66 -2.26 29.11
CA ARG A 65 8.53 -2.34 28.18
C ARG A 65 8.38 -1.13 27.26
N GLY A 66 9.36 -0.22 27.26
CA GLY A 66 9.28 1.05 26.54
C GLY A 66 8.46 2.11 27.26
N TYR A 67 7.86 3.02 26.50
CA TYR A 67 7.00 4.09 27.01
C TYR A 67 5.53 3.66 27.04
N SER A 68 4.77 4.07 28.06
CA SER A 68 3.33 3.87 28.11
C SER A 68 2.55 4.96 27.35
N ILE A 69 1.33 4.66 26.89
CA ILE A 69 0.43 5.68 26.30
C ILE A 69 0.23 6.87 27.25
N ALA A 70 0.17 6.63 28.57
CA ALA A 70 0.03 7.68 29.56
C ALA A 70 1.22 8.66 29.56
N GLN A 71 2.46 8.14 29.51
CA GLN A 71 3.67 8.96 29.41
C GLN A 71 3.71 9.76 28.11
N LEU A 72 3.41 9.11 26.98
CA LEU A 72 3.36 9.78 25.67
C LEU A 72 2.30 10.89 25.63
N ASN A 73 1.12 10.62 26.22
CA ASN A 73 0.02 11.57 26.34
C ASN A 73 0.39 12.78 27.21
N GLU A 74 1.02 12.55 28.36
CA GLU A 74 1.47 13.63 29.23
C GLU A 74 2.49 14.53 28.53
N GLN A 75 3.47 13.93 27.86
CA GLN A 75 4.49 14.68 27.14
C GLN A 75 3.91 15.44 25.95
N ALA A 76 3.02 14.82 25.17
CA ALA A 76 2.33 15.49 24.07
C ALA A 76 1.56 16.74 24.55
N LYS A 77 0.90 16.67 25.71
CA LYS A 77 0.24 17.83 26.34
C LYS A 77 1.23 18.92 26.74
N LYS A 78 2.40 18.56 27.30
CA LYS A 78 3.47 19.52 27.63
C LYS A 78 4.00 20.23 26.40
N SER A 79 4.04 19.55 25.26
CA SER A 79 4.36 20.11 23.94
C SER A 79 3.21 20.91 23.30
N GLY A 80 2.09 21.10 24.00
CA GLY A 80 0.97 21.93 23.53
C GLY A 80 -0.06 21.20 22.66
N ALA A 81 0.10 19.89 22.42
CA ALA A 81 -0.88 19.12 21.66
C ALA A 81 -2.20 18.95 22.43
N ARG A 82 -3.31 18.92 21.69
CA ARG A 82 -4.60 18.44 22.19
C ARG A 82 -4.65 16.95 21.97
N THR A 83 -4.78 16.21 23.06
CA THR A 83 -4.56 14.77 23.08
C THR A 83 -5.78 14.03 23.59
N LEU A 84 -6.06 12.87 23.01
CA LEU A 84 -7.06 11.94 23.52
C LEU A 84 -6.51 10.52 23.49
N ALA A 85 -6.23 9.96 24.67
CA ALA A 85 -5.91 8.54 24.81
C ALA A 85 -7.20 7.75 24.98
N LEU A 86 -7.43 6.75 24.13
CA LEU A 86 -8.64 5.93 24.18
C LEU A 86 -8.40 4.50 23.70
N SER A 87 -9.34 3.61 24.03
CA SER A 87 -9.51 2.31 23.40
C SER A 87 -10.69 2.42 22.42
N THR A 88 -10.46 2.10 21.15
CA THR A 88 -11.38 2.33 20.03
C THR A 88 -11.21 1.25 18.95
N ASN A 89 -11.99 1.35 17.88
CA ASN A 89 -11.84 0.51 16.69
C ASN A 89 -11.61 1.38 15.45
N LEU A 90 -11.32 0.73 14.32
CA LEU A 90 -10.97 1.43 13.09
C LEU A 90 -12.14 2.26 12.55
N ASP A 91 -13.35 1.73 12.64
CA ASP A 91 -14.55 2.38 12.12
C ASP A 91 -14.84 3.67 12.90
N GLU A 92 -14.59 3.66 14.21
CA GLU A 92 -14.66 4.85 15.06
C GLU A 92 -13.58 5.88 14.73
N ILE A 93 -12.34 5.47 14.43
CA ILE A 93 -11.28 6.38 13.96
C ILE A 93 -11.68 7.05 12.64
N LEU A 94 -12.19 6.26 11.69
CA LEU A 94 -12.62 6.73 10.38
C LEU A 94 -13.82 7.68 10.44
N ALA A 95 -14.73 7.45 11.39
CA ALA A 95 -15.91 8.28 11.60
C ALA A 95 -15.62 9.63 12.28
N ARG A 96 -14.39 9.88 12.77
CA ARG A 96 -14.09 11.12 13.48
C ARG A 96 -14.06 12.31 12.51
N PRO A 97 -14.72 13.42 12.86
CA PRO A 97 -14.69 14.64 12.06
C PRO A 97 -13.40 15.46 12.29
N ASP A 98 -12.70 15.21 13.41
CA ASP A 98 -11.54 15.97 13.83
C ASP A 98 -10.33 15.70 12.92
N ARG A 99 -9.41 16.66 12.81
CA ARG A 99 -8.09 16.42 12.21
C ARG A 99 -7.10 16.00 13.29
N PHE A 100 -6.54 14.81 13.17
CA PHE A 100 -5.61 14.26 14.15
C PHE A 100 -4.51 13.39 13.52
N VAL A 101 -3.46 13.18 14.28
CA VAL A 101 -2.47 12.11 14.10
C VAL A 101 -2.80 11.00 15.10
N ALA A 102 -2.79 9.75 14.65
CA ALA A 102 -3.07 8.59 15.51
C ALA A 102 -1.79 7.78 15.75
N ILE A 103 -1.38 7.66 17.00
CA ILE A 103 -0.34 6.74 17.45
C ILE A 103 -1.02 5.49 17.99
N CYS A 104 -0.84 4.36 17.32
CA CYS A 104 -1.49 3.09 17.61
C CYS A 104 -0.52 2.12 18.30
N LEU A 105 -0.98 1.40 19.32
CA LEU A 105 -0.22 0.33 19.95
C LEU A 105 -0.55 -1.03 19.31
N ILE A 106 0.37 -1.57 18.52
CA ILE A 106 0.24 -2.88 17.89
C ILE A 106 0.96 -3.96 18.70
N ASN A 107 0.41 -5.17 18.72
CA ASN A 107 0.91 -6.33 19.44
C ASN A 107 1.21 -6.07 20.94
N LYS A 108 0.49 -5.11 21.54
CA LYS A 108 0.61 -4.67 22.94
C LYS A 108 2.00 -4.13 23.36
N LYS A 109 2.94 -3.96 22.42
CA LYS A 109 4.34 -3.63 22.75
C LYS A 109 4.99 -2.64 21.79
N HIS A 110 4.39 -2.34 20.64
CA HIS A 110 5.04 -1.57 19.59
C HIS A 110 4.17 -0.42 19.12
N PHE A 111 4.70 0.81 19.10
CA PHE A 111 3.97 1.98 18.63
C PHE A 111 4.24 2.26 17.16
N VAL A 112 3.17 2.57 16.43
CA VAL A 112 3.22 3.00 15.03
C VAL A 112 2.32 4.21 14.82
N ILE A 113 2.59 5.02 13.80
CA ILE A 113 1.68 6.09 13.38
C ILE A 113 0.79 5.54 12.28
N LEU A 114 -0.52 5.65 12.45
CA LEU A 114 -1.49 5.35 11.41
C LEU A 114 -1.61 6.56 10.48
N GLN A 115 -1.04 6.46 9.28
CA GLN A 115 -0.94 7.57 8.33
C GLN A 115 -2.13 7.64 7.39
N TRP A 116 -2.69 6.50 6.96
CA TRP A 116 -3.81 6.48 6.02
C TRP A 116 -4.52 5.13 6.08
N ILE A 117 -5.83 5.12 5.80
CA ILE A 117 -6.61 3.89 5.56
C ILE A 117 -7.26 4.01 4.18
N ASP A 118 -6.96 3.06 3.30
CA ASP A 118 -7.62 2.90 2.01
C ASP A 118 -8.65 1.77 2.13
N GLU A 119 -9.89 2.13 2.46
CA GLU A 119 -11.00 1.17 2.57
C GLU A 119 -11.28 0.46 1.24
N ALA A 120 -11.07 1.13 0.10
CA ALA A 120 -11.35 0.56 -1.22
C ALA A 120 -10.35 -0.55 -1.56
N GLN A 121 -9.09 -0.39 -1.15
CA GLN A 121 -8.05 -1.42 -1.34
C GLN A 121 -7.93 -2.38 -0.16
N GLY A 122 -8.61 -2.11 0.96
CA GLY A 122 -8.45 -2.87 2.19
C GLY A 122 -7.03 -2.79 2.74
N MET A 123 -6.40 -1.61 2.71
CA MET A 123 -5.01 -1.41 3.14
C MET A 123 -4.91 -0.30 4.20
N ALA A 124 -4.03 -0.47 5.18
CA ALA A 124 -3.60 0.57 6.10
C ALA A 124 -2.13 0.94 5.80
N GLU A 125 -1.84 2.23 5.77
CA GLU A 125 -0.48 2.76 5.68
C GLU A 125 -0.04 3.24 7.07
N ILE A 126 1.07 2.68 7.54
CA ILE A 126 1.63 2.96 8.86
C ILE A 126 3.08 3.42 8.75
N ILE A 127 3.50 4.29 9.66
CA ILE A 127 4.89 4.69 9.83
C ILE A 127 5.43 3.96 11.06
N ASN A 128 6.46 3.15 10.84
CA ASN A 128 7.18 2.42 11.86
C ASN A 128 8.66 2.84 11.85
N GLY A 129 9.06 3.68 12.80
CA GLY A 129 10.37 4.33 12.73
C GLY A 129 10.47 5.21 11.48
N THR A 130 11.57 5.11 10.75
CA THR A 130 11.79 5.84 9.49
C THR A 130 11.10 5.19 8.28
N ILE A 131 10.41 4.07 8.46
CA ILE A 131 9.87 3.27 7.36
C ILE A 131 8.36 3.44 7.29
N ALA A 132 7.87 4.00 6.18
CA ALA A 132 6.47 3.90 5.79
C ALA A 132 6.22 2.51 5.18
N SER A 133 5.16 1.84 5.63
CA SER A 133 4.80 0.51 5.14
C SER A 133 3.28 0.39 4.98
N ARG A 134 2.87 -0.46 4.05
CA ARG A 134 1.46 -0.79 3.82
C ARG A 134 1.19 -2.20 4.29
N MET A 135 0.07 -2.41 4.96
CA MET A 135 -0.40 -3.73 5.35
C MET A 135 -1.90 -3.89 5.11
N PRO A 136 -2.38 -5.12 4.84
CA PRO A 136 -3.81 -5.39 4.74
C PRO A 136 -4.55 -4.94 5.99
N LEU A 137 -5.76 -4.41 5.80
CA LEU A 137 -6.55 -3.83 6.88
C LEU A 137 -6.91 -4.86 7.96
N ASP A 138 -7.16 -6.11 7.56
CA ASP A 138 -7.42 -7.22 8.48
C ASP A 138 -6.19 -7.58 9.31
N THR A 139 -5.00 -7.52 8.71
CA THR A 139 -3.74 -7.70 9.43
C THR A 139 -3.56 -6.58 10.46
N PHE A 140 -3.85 -5.33 10.07
CA PHE A 140 -3.80 -4.21 11.01
C PHE A 140 -4.82 -4.36 12.14
N ARG A 141 -6.09 -4.70 11.84
CA ARG A 141 -7.14 -4.96 12.85
C ARG A 141 -6.75 -6.07 13.83
N THR A 142 -6.07 -7.10 13.36
CA THR A 142 -5.60 -8.22 14.19
C THR A 142 -4.43 -7.81 15.10
N ALA A 143 -3.50 -7.01 14.57
CA ALA A 143 -2.32 -6.56 15.31
C ALA A 143 -2.64 -5.40 16.29
N TRP A 144 -3.57 -4.52 15.95
CA TRP A 144 -3.91 -3.35 16.74
C TRP A 144 -4.94 -3.69 17.83
N GLY A 145 -4.53 -3.56 19.09
CA GLY A 145 -5.38 -3.87 20.25
C GLY A 145 -6.46 -2.84 20.56
N GLY A 146 -6.70 -1.87 19.66
CA GLY A 146 -7.65 -0.77 19.83
C GLY A 146 -7.13 0.40 20.68
N GLU A 147 -5.99 0.24 21.37
CA GLU A 147 -5.37 1.32 22.14
C GLU A 147 -4.67 2.31 21.20
N CYS A 148 -5.05 3.60 21.29
CA CYS A 148 -4.40 4.66 20.52
C CYS A 148 -4.34 5.99 21.29
N LEU A 149 -3.34 6.80 20.95
CA LEU A 149 -3.23 8.19 21.33
C LEU A 149 -3.49 9.06 20.10
N LEU A 150 -4.54 9.88 20.15
CA LEU A 150 -4.84 10.86 19.12
C LEU A 150 -4.24 12.22 19.52
N LEU A 151 -3.62 12.90 18.57
CA LEU A 151 -3.02 14.22 18.73
C LEU A 151 -3.56 15.20 17.68
N GLY A 152 -3.91 16.41 18.08
CA GLY A 152 -4.30 17.49 17.18
C GLY A 152 -3.92 18.86 17.73
N THR A 153 -4.00 19.89 16.89
CA THR A 153 -3.83 21.29 17.30
C THR A 153 -5.12 21.88 17.88
N GLN A 154 -6.28 21.26 17.59
CA GLN A 154 -7.60 21.66 18.08
C GLN A 154 -8.15 20.64 19.08
N PRO A 155 -9.07 21.04 19.99
CA PRO A 155 -9.71 20.12 20.91
C PRO A 155 -10.34 18.94 20.18
N LEU A 156 -9.97 17.72 20.54
CA LEU A 156 -10.49 16.51 19.93
C LEU A 156 -11.85 16.18 20.54
N THR A 157 -12.84 15.89 19.69
CA THR A 157 -14.19 15.59 20.14
C THR A 157 -14.20 14.26 20.87
N THR A 158 -14.54 14.25 22.16
CA THR A 158 -14.87 13.01 22.85
C THR A 158 -16.18 12.49 22.29
N ILE A 159 -16.11 11.59 21.31
CA ILE A 159 -17.25 10.78 20.92
C ILE A 159 -17.51 9.91 22.16
N SER A 160 -18.54 10.28 22.94
CA SER A 160 -19.03 9.37 23.96
C SER A 160 -19.40 8.11 23.21
N VAL A 161 -18.69 7.02 23.51
CA VAL A 161 -19.02 5.71 22.98
C VAL A 161 -20.45 5.45 23.48
N ARG A 162 -21.45 5.82 22.68
CA ARG A 162 -22.72 5.08 22.67
C ARG A 162 -22.25 3.72 22.24
N SER A 163 -21.84 2.91 23.22
CA SER A 163 -21.71 1.49 23.08
C SER A 163 -23.05 1.11 22.52
N TYR A 164 -23.12 0.92 21.20
CA TYR A 164 -24.24 0.29 20.54
C TYR A 164 -24.11 -1.14 21.01
N SER A 165 -24.58 -1.34 22.25
CA SER A 165 -24.26 -2.51 23.01
C SER A 165 -24.80 -3.65 22.20
N HIS A 166 -23.98 -4.66 21.93
CA HIS A 166 -24.44 -5.89 21.32
C HIS A 166 -25.71 -6.44 22.02
N LYS A 167 -25.95 -6.04 23.29
CA LYS A 167 -27.19 -6.27 24.03
C LYS A 167 -28.44 -5.64 23.40
N GLN A 168 -28.37 -4.47 22.77
CA GLN A 168 -29.52 -3.77 22.17
C GLN A 168 -29.98 -4.42 20.86
N MET A 169 -29.04 -5.02 20.11
CA MET A 169 -29.36 -5.83 18.94
C MET A 169 -29.88 -7.21 19.33
N ILE A 170 -29.36 -7.81 20.41
CA ILE A 170 -29.90 -9.05 20.97
C ILE A 170 -31.33 -8.82 21.51
N THR A 171 -31.60 -7.73 22.23
CA THR A 171 -32.94 -7.48 22.77
C THR A 171 -33.96 -7.18 21.67
N SER A 172 -33.60 -6.43 20.62
CA SER A 172 -34.52 -6.19 19.49
C SER A 172 -34.83 -7.47 18.71
N THR A 173 -33.83 -8.31 18.46
CA THR A 173 -34.03 -9.60 17.79
C THR A 173 -34.88 -10.55 18.63
N LEU A 174 -34.66 -10.58 19.95
CA LEU A 174 -35.43 -11.42 20.87
C LEU A 174 -36.89 -10.94 21.00
N ILE A 175 -37.12 -9.61 20.99
CA ILE A 175 -38.48 -9.03 20.94
C ILE A 175 -39.20 -9.43 19.65
N VAL A 176 -38.53 -9.38 18.49
CA VAL A 176 -39.14 -9.79 17.21
C VAL A 176 -39.48 -11.28 17.21
N CYS A 177 -38.60 -12.15 17.73
CA CYS A 177 -38.87 -13.58 17.86
C CYS A 177 -40.04 -13.88 18.83
N VAL A 178 -40.13 -13.15 19.94
CA VAL A 178 -41.24 -13.29 20.91
C VAL A 178 -42.55 -12.81 20.29
N LEU A 179 -42.56 -11.68 19.57
CA LEU A 179 -43.75 -11.19 18.88
C LEU A 179 -44.21 -12.15 17.77
N ALA A 180 -43.27 -12.72 17.01
CA ALA A 180 -43.60 -13.71 15.98
C ALA A 180 -44.21 -14.99 16.57
N THR A 181 -43.68 -15.47 17.70
CA THR A 181 -44.23 -16.65 18.39
C THR A 181 -45.61 -16.37 19.00
N ILE A 182 -45.83 -15.18 19.57
CA ILE A 182 -47.16 -14.74 20.04
C ILE A 182 -48.15 -14.67 18.88
N LEU A 183 -47.76 -14.13 17.72
CA LEU A 183 -48.62 -14.01 16.54
C LEU A 183 -49.03 -15.38 16.01
N LEU A 184 -48.08 -16.33 15.94
CA LEU A 184 -48.34 -17.71 15.54
C LEU A 184 -49.27 -18.43 16.53
N ALA A 185 -49.08 -18.23 17.82
CA ALA A 185 -49.96 -18.78 18.85
C ALA A 185 -51.39 -18.20 18.74
N PHE A 186 -51.53 -16.90 18.51
CA PHE A 186 -52.82 -16.25 18.27
C PHE A 186 -53.50 -16.78 16.99
N CYS A 187 -52.75 -16.95 15.90
CA CYS A 187 -53.26 -17.54 14.66
C CYS A 187 -53.77 -18.97 14.91
N ALA A 188 -53.01 -19.80 15.63
CA ALA A 188 -53.41 -21.16 15.97
C ALA A 188 -54.68 -21.18 16.85
N LEU A 189 -54.77 -20.32 17.87
CA LEU A 189 -55.95 -20.17 18.72
C LEU A 189 -57.17 -19.69 17.94
N TYR A 190 -57.00 -18.71 17.05
CA TYR A 190 -58.05 -18.20 16.19
C TYR A 190 -58.58 -19.28 15.23
N LEU A 191 -57.68 -20.03 14.59
CA LEU A 191 -58.05 -21.17 13.74
C LEU A 191 -58.77 -22.27 14.55
N ARG A 192 -58.34 -22.54 15.78
CA ARG A 192 -58.96 -23.53 16.67
C ARG A 192 -60.35 -23.10 17.16
N ALA A 193 -60.53 -21.80 17.43
CA ALA A 193 -61.84 -21.22 17.77
C ALA A 193 -62.78 -21.24 16.58
N ARG A 194 -62.28 -20.89 15.39
CA ARG A 194 -63.05 -20.92 14.13
C ARG A 194 -63.44 -22.33 13.70
N ASN A 195 -62.58 -23.33 13.96
CA ASN A 195 -62.86 -24.73 13.65
C ASN A 195 -63.85 -25.43 14.61
N ARG A 196 -64.38 -24.75 15.64
CA ARG A 196 -65.53 -25.28 16.39
C ARG A 196 -66.87 -25.15 15.65
N LEU A 197 -66.91 -24.47 14.50
CA LEU A 197 -68.14 -24.26 13.70
C LEU A 197 -68.13 -24.97 12.33
N ALA A 198 -67.06 -25.66 11.95
CA ALA A 198 -67.02 -26.40 10.70
C ALA A 198 -66.22 -27.70 10.88
N SER A 199 -66.93 -28.74 11.32
CA SER A 199 -66.47 -30.11 11.20
C SER A 199 -66.41 -30.47 9.71
N LYS A 200 -65.26 -31.03 9.30
CA LYS A 200 -64.88 -31.55 7.96
C LYS A 200 -64.16 -30.55 7.06
N SER A 201 -62.86 -30.36 7.30
CA SER A 201 -61.78 -30.39 6.29
C SER A 201 -60.44 -30.05 6.94
N ILE A 202 -59.72 -31.06 7.46
CA ILE A 202 -58.33 -30.94 7.91
C ILE A 202 -57.49 -31.86 7.03
N CYS A 203 -56.93 -31.31 5.96
CA CYS A 203 -55.85 -31.92 5.18
C CYS A 203 -55.20 -30.90 4.22
N LEU A 204 -54.82 -29.67 4.66
CA LEU A 204 -53.94 -28.82 3.81
C LEU A 204 -53.29 -27.62 4.53
N VAL A 205 -52.55 -27.79 5.62
CA VAL A 205 -51.72 -26.70 6.21
C VAL A 205 -50.24 -27.08 6.39
N GLY A 206 -49.84 -28.29 5.98
CA GLY A 206 -48.46 -28.76 6.08
C GLY A 206 -47.49 -28.30 4.98
N ALA A 207 -47.92 -27.47 4.00
CA ALA A 207 -47.13 -27.22 2.79
C ALA A 207 -46.67 -25.77 2.57
N CYS A 208 -47.01 -24.80 3.43
CA CYS A 208 -46.64 -23.39 3.21
C CYS A 208 -45.36 -22.92 3.92
N ILE A 209 -44.70 -23.77 4.75
CA ILE A 209 -43.49 -23.36 5.50
C ILE A 209 -42.18 -23.79 4.80
N LEU A 210 -42.23 -24.64 3.77
CA LEU A 210 -41.04 -25.11 3.04
C LEU A 210 -40.84 -24.50 1.64
N ALA A 211 -41.68 -23.55 1.22
CA ALA A 211 -41.58 -22.89 -0.09
C ALA A 211 -41.03 -21.45 -0.03
N ALA A 212 -40.42 -21.04 1.09
CA ALA A 212 -39.82 -19.70 1.24
C ALA A 212 -38.29 -19.66 0.99
N SER A 213 -37.66 -20.77 0.61
CA SER A 213 -36.19 -20.87 0.45
C SER A 213 -35.70 -21.15 -0.98
N SER A 214 -36.57 -21.15 -2.00
CA SER A 214 -36.16 -21.54 -3.37
C SER A 214 -36.90 -20.82 -4.52
N ALA A 215 -37.07 -19.50 -4.42
CA ALA A 215 -37.27 -18.63 -5.59
C ALA A 215 -36.20 -17.53 -5.48
N GLY A 216 -35.10 -17.57 -6.23
CA GLY A 216 -35.10 -17.40 -7.68
C GLY A 216 -35.18 -15.91 -7.97
N CYS A 217 -34.04 -15.27 -8.26
CA CYS A 217 -33.93 -13.89 -8.74
C CYS A 217 -34.72 -13.72 -10.05
N GLY A 218 -36.03 -13.55 -9.91
CA GLY A 218 -36.94 -13.19 -10.98
C GLY A 218 -36.86 -11.69 -11.22
N LYS A 219 -36.49 -11.34 -12.46
CA LYS A 219 -36.64 -10.02 -13.08
C LYS A 219 -37.94 -9.37 -12.60
N GLU A 220 -37.83 -8.34 -11.78
CA GLU A 220 -38.93 -7.41 -11.55
C GLU A 220 -39.30 -6.80 -12.90
N LYS A 221 -40.53 -7.09 -13.35
CA LYS A 221 -41.22 -6.20 -14.27
C LYS A 221 -41.33 -4.87 -13.52
N ALA A 222 -40.47 -3.93 -13.88
CA ALA A 222 -40.58 -2.54 -13.50
C ALA A 222 -41.99 -2.06 -13.86
N SER A 223 -42.89 -2.07 -12.88
CA SER A 223 -44.10 -1.28 -12.92
C SER A 223 -43.62 0.16 -13.03
N ALA A 224 -43.95 0.78 -14.16
CA ALA A 224 -43.72 2.18 -14.43
C ALA A 224 -44.56 3.00 -13.44
N PHE A 225 -44.08 3.13 -12.20
CA PHE A 225 -44.51 4.16 -11.28
C PHE A 225 -43.98 5.47 -11.86
N ARG A 226 -44.79 6.11 -12.72
CA ARG A 226 -44.60 7.48 -13.14
C ARG A 226 -44.72 8.34 -11.88
N ASN A 227 -43.60 8.50 -11.19
CA ASN A 227 -43.37 9.59 -10.28
C ASN A 227 -43.47 10.87 -11.09
N SER A 228 -44.68 11.43 -11.20
CA SER A 228 -44.90 12.81 -11.66
C SER A 228 -44.40 13.77 -10.58
N HIS A 229 -43.09 13.74 -10.32
CA HIS A 229 -42.45 14.82 -9.61
C HIS A 229 -42.45 15.99 -10.56
N SER A 230 -43.32 16.96 -10.30
CA SER A 230 -43.25 18.27 -10.93
C SER A 230 -41.79 18.72 -10.90
N PRO A 231 -41.14 18.96 -12.06
CA PRO A 231 -39.73 19.28 -12.09
C PRO A 231 -39.53 20.55 -11.25
N GLU A 232 -38.80 20.41 -10.14
CA GLU A 232 -38.45 21.55 -9.30
C GLU A 232 -37.82 22.64 -10.17
N PRO A 233 -38.19 23.91 -9.98
CA PRO A 233 -37.76 25.00 -10.84
C PRO A 233 -36.23 25.11 -10.85
N GLN A 234 -35.64 25.15 -12.05
CA GLN A 234 -34.22 25.43 -12.25
C GLN A 234 -34.06 26.90 -12.64
N SER A 235 -33.14 27.60 -11.97
CA SER A 235 -32.80 29.01 -12.28
C SER A 235 -31.60 29.12 -13.21
N LEU A 236 -30.72 28.12 -13.22
CA LEU A 236 -29.48 28.07 -13.99
C LEU A 236 -29.45 26.81 -14.87
N VAL A 237 -28.94 26.93 -16.10
CA VAL A 237 -28.70 25.83 -17.03
C VAL A 237 -27.27 25.90 -17.56
N ALA A 238 -26.56 24.77 -17.59
CA ALA A 238 -25.27 24.68 -18.24
C ALA A 238 -25.41 24.24 -19.70
N SER A 239 -24.48 24.71 -20.54
CA SER A 239 -24.31 24.22 -21.92
C SER A 239 -24.03 22.72 -21.99
N SER A 240 -23.33 22.16 -21.00
CA SER A 240 -23.26 20.73 -20.73
C SER A 240 -23.26 20.45 -19.23
N ASN A 241 -24.01 19.42 -18.81
CA ASN A 241 -24.01 18.95 -17.43
C ASN A 241 -23.02 17.79 -17.21
N VAL A 242 -22.44 17.24 -18.28
CA VAL A 242 -21.50 16.12 -18.22
C VAL A 242 -20.34 16.38 -19.18
N HIS A 243 -19.14 16.36 -18.65
CA HIS A 243 -17.89 16.41 -19.42
C HIS A 243 -17.18 15.08 -19.22
N ASP A 244 -17.15 14.27 -20.27
CA ASP A 244 -16.29 13.09 -20.34
C ASP A 244 -14.98 13.50 -21.02
N LEU A 245 -13.91 13.54 -20.23
CA LEU A 245 -12.56 13.87 -20.69
C LEU A 245 -11.82 12.62 -21.20
N GLY A 246 -12.43 11.45 -21.08
CA GLY A 246 -11.86 10.18 -21.49
C GLY A 246 -10.59 9.82 -20.71
N VAL A 247 -9.65 9.20 -21.42
CA VAL A 247 -8.36 8.79 -20.87
C VAL A 247 -7.34 9.89 -21.09
N ILE A 248 -6.75 10.37 -19.99
CA ILE A 248 -5.80 11.48 -19.98
C ILE A 248 -4.42 10.95 -19.61
N ALA A 249 -3.45 11.12 -20.51
CA ALA A 249 -2.07 10.71 -20.25
C ALA A 249 -1.45 11.54 -19.11
N SER A 250 -1.19 10.97 -17.94
CA SER A 250 -0.64 11.74 -16.82
C SER A 250 0.86 11.51 -16.65
N LEU A 251 1.61 12.61 -16.57
CA LEU A 251 3.07 12.61 -16.37
C LEU A 251 3.45 12.81 -14.91
N SER A 252 2.58 13.45 -14.17
CA SER A 252 2.81 13.85 -12.80
C SER A 252 1.49 13.97 -12.06
N ALA A 253 1.57 13.96 -10.72
CA ALA A 253 0.41 14.26 -9.89
C ALA A 253 -0.18 15.66 -10.15
N ASP A 254 0.60 16.54 -10.79
CA ASP A 254 0.28 17.96 -11.00
C ASP A 254 -0.32 18.26 -12.38
N ARG A 255 -0.56 17.27 -13.25
CA ARG A 255 -1.28 17.53 -14.52
C ARG A 255 -2.66 18.11 -14.22
N ILE A 256 -2.92 19.29 -14.78
CA ILE A 256 -4.20 19.99 -14.69
C ILE A 256 -4.89 20.07 -16.04
N GLU A 257 -6.21 19.90 -16.04
CA GLU A 257 -7.07 20.18 -17.18
C GLU A 257 -8.00 21.33 -16.85
N THR A 258 -8.16 22.28 -17.76
CA THR A 258 -9.05 23.42 -17.59
C THR A 258 -10.22 23.31 -18.54
N ILE A 259 -11.43 23.25 -17.99
CA ILE A 259 -12.68 23.11 -18.75
C ILE A 259 -13.54 24.33 -18.51
N GLU A 260 -13.95 24.98 -19.60
CA GLU A 260 -14.89 26.11 -19.57
C GLU A 260 -16.30 25.62 -19.89
N THR A 261 -17.25 25.93 -19.02
CA THR A 261 -18.67 25.60 -19.20
C THR A 261 -19.50 26.87 -19.16
N LYS A 262 -20.26 27.14 -20.22
CA LYS A 262 -21.19 28.28 -20.23
C LYS A 262 -22.40 27.97 -19.35
N ILE A 263 -22.76 28.89 -18.47
CA ILE A 263 -23.91 28.84 -17.56
C ILE A 263 -24.84 29.99 -17.89
N ARG A 264 -26.12 29.71 -18.10
CA ARG A 264 -27.14 30.70 -18.43
C ARG A 264 -28.19 30.80 -17.32
N ASN A 265 -28.59 32.02 -16.98
CA ASN A 265 -29.76 32.26 -16.13
C ASN A 265 -31.04 32.16 -16.99
N ILE A 266 -31.88 31.18 -16.69
CA ILE A 266 -33.15 30.95 -17.38
C ILE A 266 -34.37 31.47 -16.59
N SER A 267 -34.15 32.05 -15.43
CA SER A 267 -35.22 32.67 -14.64
C SER A 267 -35.50 34.09 -15.11
N ASN A 268 -36.69 34.60 -14.77
CA ASN A 268 -37.10 35.96 -15.14
C ASN A 268 -36.53 37.06 -14.22
N ALA A 269 -35.64 36.70 -13.28
CA ALA A 269 -35.04 37.60 -12.32
C ALA A 269 -33.51 37.41 -12.29
N PRO A 270 -32.73 38.40 -11.82
CA PRO A 270 -31.29 38.23 -11.63
C PRO A 270 -31.00 37.12 -10.61
N VAL A 271 -29.99 36.29 -10.90
CA VAL A 271 -29.59 35.16 -10.04
C VAL A 271 -28.16 35.37 -9.57
N SER A 272 -27.93 35.24 -8.27
CA SER A 272 -26.60 35.23 -7.68
C SER A 272 -26.20 33.81 -7.31
N VAL A 273 -25.04 33.35 -7.75
CA VAL A 273 -24.42 32.11 -7.28
C VAL A 273 -23.79 32.39 -5.91
N LEU A 274 -24.38 31.81 -4.87
CA LEU A 274 -23.97 32.00 -3.48
C LEU A 274 -22.76 31.14 -3.12
N GLU A 275 -22.70 29.94 -3.69
CA GLU A 275 -21.68 28.95 -3.34
C GLU A 275 -21.35 28.05 -4.52
N ILE A 276 -20.07 27.69 -4.65
CA ILE A 276 -19.57 26.69 -5.59
C ILE A 276 -19.00 25.54 -4.77
N GLN A 277 -19.58 24.35 -4.88
CA GLN A 277 -19.17 23.16 -4.12
C GLN A 277 -18.51 22.15 -5.06
N SER A 278 -17.27 21.77 -4.79
CA SER A 278 -16.57 20.71 -5.52
C SER A 278 -16.67 19.40 -4.75
N GLY A 279 -16.98 18.29 -5.45
CA GLY A 279 -17.17 16.98 -4.83
C GLY A 279 -15.89 16.26 -4.40
N CYS A 280 -14.72 16.69 -4.87
CA CYS A 280 -13.40 16.17 -4.47
C CYS A 280 -12.39 17.32 -4.35
N GLY A 281 -11.29 17.09 -3.62
CA GLY A 281 -10.12 18.00 -3.60
C GLY A 281 -9.32 18.02 -4.92
N CYS A 282 -9.67 17.17 -5.88
CA CYS A 282 -9.10 17.10 -7.21
C CYS A 282 -9.69 18.11 -8.20
N THR A 283 -10.72 18.87 -7.80
CA THR A 283 -11.40 19.84 -8.67
C THR A 283 -11.51 21.18 -7.95
N SER A 284 -11.19 22.26 -8.65
CA SER A 284 -11.52 23.62 -8.24
C SER A 284 -12.31 24.30 -9.36
N ALA A 285 -13.21 25.22 -9.01
CA ALA A 285 -14.02 25.90 -9.99
C ALA A 285 -14.25 27.36 -9.61
N ALA A 286 -14.33 28.22 -10.61
CA ALA A 286 -14.56 29.65 -10.47
C ALA A 286 -15.48 30.16 -11.58
N LEU A 287 -16.32 31.13 -11.27
CA LEU A 287 -17.19 31.80 -12.24
C LEU A 287 -16.58 33.14 -12.66
N SER A 288 -16.71 33.50 -13.94
CA SER A 288 -16.34 34.84 -14.42
C SER A 288 -17.20 35.95 -13.80
N LYS A 289 -18.46 35.63 -13.47
CA LYS A 289 -19.41 36.52 -12.77
C LYS A 289 -20.30 35.69 -11.85
N THR A 290 -20.48 36.14 -10.61
CA THR A 290 -21.35 35.48 -9.62
C THR A 290 -22.81 35.95 -9.68
N ARG A 291 -23.07 37.18 -10.14
CA ARG A 291 -24.41 37.69 -10.45
C ARG A 291 -24.65 37.63 -11.95
N ILE A 292 -25.77 37.04 -12.35
CA ILE A 292 -26.12 36.76 -13.74
C ILE A 292 -27.51 37.35 -13.98
N GLU A 293 -27.62 38.34 -14.86
CA GLU A 293 -28.90 38.96 -15.19
C GLU A 293 -29.81 37.96 -15.94
N SER A 294 -31.12 38.23 -15.99
CA SER A 294 -32.09 37.36 -16.68
C SER A 294 -31.68 37.16 -18.15
N GLY A 295 -31.54 35.90 -18.58
CA GLY A 295 -31.13 35.54 -19.93
C GLY A 295 -29.62 35.67 -20.22
N GLU A 296 -28.82 36.27 -19.32
CA GLU A 296 -27.37 36.43 -19.44
C GLU A 296 -26.62 35.09 -19.25
N GLU A 297 -25.43 34.99 -19.83
CA GLU A 297 -24.49 33.88 -19.67
C GLU A 297 -23.24 34.30 -18.88
N THR A 298 -22.66 33.35 -18.15
CA THR A 298 -21.35 33.45 -17.48
C THR A 298 -20.55 32.18 -17.78
N VAL A 299 -19.23 32.20 -17.55
CA VAL A 299 -18.35 31.04 -17.78
C VAL A 299 -17.91 30.47 -16.44
N LEU A 300 -18.16 29.18 -16.24
CA LEU A 300 -17.58 28.37 -15.17
C LEU A 300 -16.27 27.77 -15.67
N THR A 301 -15.15 28.23 -15.12
CA THR A 301 -13.83 27.64 -15.34
C THR A 301 -13.58 26.59 -14.26
N THR A 302 -13.41 25.33 -14.66
CA THR A 302 -13.11 24.22 -13.76
C THR A 302 -11.72 23.68 -14.03
N ILE A 303 -10.88 23.64 -12.99
CA ILE A 303 -9.53 23.08 -13.02
C ILE A 303 -9.57 21.70 -12.36
N ILE A 304 -9.15 20.68 -13.08
CA ILE A 304 -9.14 19.28 -12.65
C ILE A 304 -7.69 18.81 -12.53
N LYS A 305 -7.27 18.43 -11.32
CA LYS A 305 -6.02 17.72 -11.08
C LYS A 305 -6.22 16.24 -11.45
N VAL A 306 -5.61 15.83 -12.55
CA VAL A 306 -5.81 14.49 -13.13
C VAL A 306 -5.32 13.41 -12.17
N GLY A 307 -4.15 13.61 -11.55
CA GLY A 307 -3.45 12.62 -10.73
C GLY A 307 -2.80 11.52 -11.58
N ILE A 308 -2.23 10.50 -10.92
CA ILE A 308 -1.53 9.38 -11.59
C ILE A 308 -2.29 8.05 -11.51
N ASP A 309 -3.37 8.00 -10.74
CA ASP A 309 -4.15 6.80 -10.47
C ASP A 309 -4.96 6.39 -11.71
N PRO A 310 -4.75 5.16 -12.23
CA PRO A 310 -5.37 4.74 -13.46
C PRO A 310 -6.87 4.40 -13.34
N GLN A 311 -7.48 4.54 -12.17
CA GLN A 311 -8.91 4.28 -12.00
C GLN A 311 -9.76 5.40 -12.63
N PRO A 312 -10.95 5.06 -13.18
CA PRO A 312 -11.92 6.06 -13.58
C PRO A 312 -12.31 6.94 -12.39
N ARG A 313 -12.26 8.26 -12.61
CA ARG A 313 -12.55 9.29 -11.62
C ARG A 313 -13.78 10.08 -12.05
N ARG A 314 -14.50 10.54 -11.04
CA ARG A 314 -15.67 11.38 -11.20
C ARG A 314 -15.64 12.50 -10.17
N SER A 315 -15.89 13.72 -10.64
CA SER A 315 -16.09 14.88 -9.77
C SER A 315 -17.38 15.60 -10.17
N VAL A 316 -18.04 16.22 -9.20
CA VAL A 316 -19.26 17.00 -9.43
C VAL A 316 -19.05 18.39 -8.85
N VAL A 317 -19.22 19.41 -9.67
CA VAL A 317 -19.27 20.81 -9.25
C VAL A 317 -20.74 21.23 -9.14
N ARG A 318 -21.15 21.70 -7.97
CA ARG A 318 -22.52 22.19 -7.71
C ARG A 318 -22.52 23.70 -7.54
N LEU A 319 -23.44 24.39 -8.22
CA LEU A 319 -23.67 25.82 -8.09
C LEU A 319 -24.97 26.05 -7.30
N VAL A 320 -24.85 26.64 -6.11
CA VAL A 320 -26.00 26.99 -5.27
C VAL A 320 -26.43 28.42 -5.61
N SER A 321 -27.67 28.58 -6.06
CA SER A 321 -28.20 29.87 -6.48
C SER A 321 -29.00 30.55 -5.36
N SER A 322 -29.17 31.87 -5.45
CA SER A 322 -29.97 32.67 -4.52
C SER A 322 -31.48 32.47 -4.67
N THR A 323 -31.93 31.76 -5.70
CA THR A 323 -33.36 31.50 -5.93
C THR A 323 -33.86 30.46 -4.93
N LEU A 324 -34.77 30.87 -4.04
CA LEU A 324 -35.36 30.00 -3.03
C LEU A 324 -36.07 28.81 -3.69
N GLY A 325 -35.78 27.60 -3.20
CA GLY A 325 -36.38 26.36 -3.72
C GLY A 325 -35.82 25.88 -5.06
N SER A 326 -34.83 26.56 -5.64
CA SER A 326 -34.15 26.06 -6.84
C SER A 326 -33.18 24.92 -6.49
N ARG A 327 -33.12 23.90 -7.35
CA ARG A 327 -32.09 22.85 -7.23
C ARG A 327 -30.71 23.40 -7.61
N PRO A 328 -29.65 23.04 -6.88
CA PRO A 328 -28.29 23.36 -7.31
C PRO A 328 -27.99 22.77 -8.69
N LEU A 329 -27.44 23.59 -9.59
CA LEU A 329 -26.97 23.12 -10.89
C LEU A 329 -25.74 22.26 -10.67
N SER A 330 -25.77 21.01 -11.14
CA SER A 330 -24.69 20.04 -10.97
C SER A 330 -24.03 19.71 -12.31
N ILE A 331 -22.71 19.92 -12.40
CA ILE A 331 -21.90 19.62 -13.58
C ILE A 331 -20.94 18.50 -13.20
N THR A 332 -20.99 17.40 -13.94
CA THR A 332 -20.19 16.21 -13.70
C THR A 332 -19.00 16.17 -14.64
N TYR A 333 -17.82 15.88 -14.11
CA TYR A 333 -16.59 15.62 -14.86
C TYR A 333 -16.18 14.17 -14.65
N GLN A 334 -15.85 13.48 -15.74
CA GLN A 334 -15.38 12.10 -15.75
C GLN A 334 -14.06 12.02 -16.51
N TRP A 335 -13.08 11.31 -15.96
CA TRP A 335 -11.79 11.09 -16.60
C TRP A 335 -11.13 9.84 -16.06
N GLN A 336 -10.14 9.33 -16.75
CA GLN A 336 -9.27 8.27 -16.27
C GLN A 336 -7.83 8.70 -16.53
N ALA A 337 -6.99 8.77 -15.50
CA ALA A 337 -5.56 8.98 -15.74
C ALA A 337 -4.98 7.71 -16.39
N ALA A 338 -3.99 7.84 -17.25
CA ALA A 338 -3.24 6.68 -17.71
C ALA A 338 -1.77 7.03 -17.82
N ALA A 339 -0.92 6.07 -17.46
CA ALA A 339 0.51 6.20 -17.61
C ALA A 339 0.85 6.41 -19.09
N THR A 340 1.70 7.39 -19.38
CA THR A 340 2.04 7.71 -20.77
C THR A 340 2.84 6.61 -21.43
N ILE A 341 3.61 5.85 -20.64
CA ILE A 341 4.29 4.64 -21.07
C ILE A 341 3.58 3.45 -20.46
N LEU A 342 3.17 2.52 -21.30
CA LEU A 342 2.61 1.23 -20.94
C LEU A 342 3.67 0.14 -21.20
N ASN A 343 3.86 -0.74 -20.24
CA ASN A 343 4.74 -1.89 -20.36
C ASN A 343 3.98 -3.20 -20.13
N MET A 344 4.30 -4.20 -20.95
CA MET A 344 3.75 -5.55 -20.84
C MET A 344 4.91 -6.56 -20.85
N PRO A 345 5.13 -7.32 -19.76
CA PRO A 345 4.34 -7.32 -18.52
C PRO A 345 4.54 -6.06 -17.66
N ARG A 346 3.60 -5.80 -16.72
CA ARG A 346 3.69 -4.66 -15.78
C ARG A 346 4.79 -4.81 -14.74
N SER A 347 5.11 -6.06 -14.39
CA SER A 347 6.18 -6.46 -13.50
C SER A 347 6.83 -7.72 -14.05
N ILE A 348 8.09 -7.94 -13.69
CA ILE A 348 8.79 -9.17 -14.04
C ILE A 348 9.11 -9.92 -12.76
N ASP A 349 8.72 -11.19 -12.72
CA ASP A 349 9.20 -12.13 -11.71
C ASP A 349 10.00 -13.22 -12.42
N LEU A 350 11.28 -13.31 -12.12
CA LEU A 350 12.17 -14.34 -12.65
C LEU A 350 12.25 -15.57 -11.73
N GLY A 351 11.52 -15.62 -10.61
CA GLY A 351 11.58 -16.72 -9.67
C GLY A 351 12.98 -16.88 -9.09
N GLU A 352 13.51 -18.11 -9.12
CA GLU A 352 14.83 -18.43 -8.56
C GLU A 352 15.93 -18.33 -9.63
N LEU A 353 17.01 -17.63 -9.29
CA LEU A 353 18.24 -17.55 -10.08
C LEU A 353 19.43 -18.05 -9.25
N GLY A 354 20.19 -18.98 -9.81
CA GLY A 354 21.45 -19.42 -9.22
C GLY A 354 22.59 -18.44 -9.53
N PRO A 355 23.67 -18.44 -8.73
CA PRO A 355 24.84 -17.62 -9.00
C PRO A 355 25.38 -17.85 -10.42
N GLY A 356 25.64 -16.77 -11.16
CA GLY A 356 26.16 -16.85 -12.54
C GLY A 356 25.15 -17.33 -13.59
N VAL A 357 23.92 -17.69 -13.20
CA VAL A 357 22.84 -17.95 -14.15
C VAL A 357 22.33 -16.62 -14.69
N HIS A 358 22.24 -16.53 -16.01
CA HIS A 358 21.62 -15.41 -16.72
C HIS A 358 20.19 -15.76 -17.07
N ARG A 359 19.28 -14.80 -16.94
CA ARG A 359 17.93 -14.93 -17.47
C ARG A 359 17.53 -13.65 -18.19
N THR A 360 17.03 -13.84 -19.41
CA THR A 360 16.51 -12.74 -20.21
C THR A 360 15.00 -12.62 -20.08
N ALA A 361 14.50 -11.38 -20.00
CA ALA A 361 13.07 -11.08 -20.10
C ALA A 361 12.83 -10.03 -21.18
N GLN A 362 11.76 -10.19 -21.96
CA GLN A 362 11.34 -9.21 -22.97
C GLN A 362 10.13 -8.43 -22.49
N ILE A 363 10.12 -7.13 -22.73
CA ILE A 363 9.07 -6.21 -22.31
C ILE A 363 8.63 -5.40 -23.52
N ALA A 364 7.35 -5.54 -23.89
CA ALA A 364 6.76 -4.68 -24.90
C ALA A 364 6.43 -3.31 -24.31
N ILE A 365 6.97 -2.25 -24.92
CA ILE A 365 6.74 -0.87 -24.50
C ILE A 365 5.83 -0.19 -25.52
N SER A 366 4.77 0.43 -25.02
CA SER A 366 3.82 1.22 -25.81
C SER A 366 3.59 2.57 -25.15
N SER A 367 3.06 3.53 -25.89
CA SER A 367 2.64 4.82 -25.35
C SER A 367 1.24 5.15 -25.81
N ILE A 368 0.47 5.78 -24.93
CA ILE A 368 -0.85 6.33 -25.24
C ILE A 368 -0.78 7.78 -25.74
N HIS A 369 0.42 8.34 -25.91
CA HIS A 369 0.57 9.71 -26.37
C HIS A 369 0.21 9.81 -27.87
N PRO A 370 -0.82 10.60 -28.25
CA PRO A 370 -1.31 10.63 -29.63
C PRO A 370 -0.31 11.29 -30.61
N GLU A 371 0.59 12.13 -30.08
CA GLU A 371 1.51 12.97 -30.87
C GLU A 371 2.98 12.55 -30.72
N LEU A 372 3.29 11.30 -31.01
CA LEU A 372 4.69 10.88 -31.12
C LEU A 372 5.24 11.27 -32.50
N CYS A 373 6.38 11.96 -32.52
CA CYS A 373 7.11 12.31 -33.74
C CYS A 373 8.41 11.51 -33.87
N SER A 374 9.11 11.67 -35.00
CA SER A 374 10.38 10.98 -35.25
C SER A 374 11.51 11.33 -34.29
N ARG A 375 11.39 12.42 -33.52
CA ARG A 375 12.34 12.84 -32.47
C ARG A 375 12.02 12.27 -31.08
N CYS A 376 10.97 11.45 -30.96
CA CYS A 376 10.66 10.81 -29.69
C CYS A 376 11.62 9.64 -29.44
N GLU A 377 12.18 9.59 -28.23
CA GLU A 377 13.14 8.60 -27.79
C GLU A 377 12.72 8.01 -26.45
N VAL A 378 12.94 6.71 -26.27
CA VAL A 378 12.76 6.02 -25.00
C VAL A 378 14.13 5.68 -24.46
N ALA A 379 14.46 6.22 -23.29
CA ALA A 379 15.62 5.84 -22.52
C ALA A 379 15.19 4.87 -21.41
N SER A 380 16.09 3.94 -21.06
CA SER A 380 15.89 2.98 -19.97
C SER A 380 17.08 2.98 -19.04
N LYS A 381 16.84 2.88 -17.73
CA LYS A 381 17.88 2.86 -16.70
C LYS A 381 17.60 1.76 -15.66
N PRO A 382 18.49 0.76 -15.49
CA PRO A 382 18.34 -0.21 -14.41
C PRO A 382 18.65 0.42 -13.06
N SER A 383 18.01 -0.06 -11.98
CA SER A 383 18.34 0.34 -10.60
C SER A 383 19.60 -0.33 -10.03
N SER A 384 20.05 -1.43 -10.63
CA SER A 384 21.15 -2.26 -10.12
C SER A 384 22.11 -2.71 -11.22
N GLN A 385 23.36 -2.96 -10.83
CA GLN A 385 24.43 -3.48 -11.70
C GLN A 385 24.25 -4.96 -12.07
N LEU A 386 23.37 -5.68 -11.35
CA LEU A 386 23.01 -7.08 -11.65
C LEU A 386 22.11 -7.21 -12.89
N MET A 387 21.66 -6.09 -13.45
CA MET A 387 20.80 -6.04 -14.62
C MET A 387 21.49 -5.24 -15.73
N SER A 388 21.50 -5.81 -16.93
CA SER A 388 21.84 -5.09 -18.15
C SER A 388 20.61 -4.96 -19.04
N ILE A 389 20.52 -3.87 -19.79
CA ILE A 389 19.36 -3.55 -20.61
C ILE A 389 19.80 -3.39 -22.07
N GLY A 390 19.21 -4.20 -22.93
CA GLY A 390 19.25 -4.02 -24.39
C GLY A 390 17.93 -3.43 -24.87
N PHE A 391 17.96 -2.26 -25.49
CA PHE A 391 16.77 -1.67 -26.10
C PHE A 391 16.69 -2.04 -27.59
N PHE A 392 15.61 -2.72 -27.99
CA PHE A 392 15.31 -3.01 -29.38
C PHE A 392 14.26 -2.02 -29.86
N LYS A 393 14.70 -0.96 -30.56
CA LYS A 393 13.81 0.03 -31.14
C LYS A 393 12.93 -0.67 -32.19
N ALA A 394 11.62 -0.58 -32.03
CA ALA A 394 10.71 -0.99 -33.10
C ALA A 394 11.00 -0.09 -34.30
N GLY A 395 11.42 -0.69 -35.41
CA GLY A 395 11.61 0.02 -36.67
C GLY A 395 10.29 0.71 -37.04
N GLN A 396 10.31 2.04 -37.08
CA GLN A 396 9.18 2.94 -37.33
C GLN A 396 7.97 2.79 -36.39
N VAL A 397 7.53 3.92 -35.84
CA VAL A 397 6.24 4.07 -35.14
C VAL A 397 5.11 3.63 -36.07
N SER A 398 4.75 2.36 -35.99
CA SER A 398 3.65 1.78 -36.75
C SER A 398 2.40 1.91 -35.89
N ARG A 399 1.43 2.73 -36.30
CA ARG A 399 0.10 2.74 -35.68
C ARG A 399 -0.51 1.35 -35.88
N LEU A 400 -0.57 0.57 -34.81
CA LEU A 400 -1.18 -0.76 -34.84
C LEU A 400 -2.69 -0.59 -35.03
N LEU A 401 -3.15 -0.80 -36.25
CA LEU A 401 -4.58 -0.96 -36.55
C LEU A 401 -4.97 -2.38 -36.14
N SER A 402 -5.40 -2.57 -34.89
CA SER A 402 -6.00 -3.83 -34.45
C SER A 402 -7.52 -3.79 -34.71
N ASN A 403 -7.99 -4.63 -35.64
CA ASN A 403 -9.42 -4.89 -35.89
C ASN A 403 -10.29 -3.66 -36.25
N GLY A 404 -9.74 -2.67 -36.97
CA GLY A 404 -10.51 -1.51 -37.44
C GLY A 404 -10.96 -0.53 -36.33
N LYS A 405 -10.63 -0.80 -35.06
CA LYS A 405 -10.67 0.20 -33.98
C LYS A 405 -9.27 0.76 -33.81
N MET A 406 -9.12 2.07 -33.92
CA MET A 406 -7.86 2.73 -33.57
C MET A 406 -7.54 2.41 -32.11
N SER A 407 -6.53 1.58 -31.90
CA SER A 407 -5.87 1.51 -30.60
C SER A 407 -5.22 2.87 -30.38
N ASN A 408 -5.54 3.53 -29.26
CA ASN A 408 -4.90 4.78 -28.85
C ASN A 408 -3.45 4.56 -28.38
N SER A 409 -2.91 3.33 -28.48
CA SER A 409 -1.53 3.02 -28.15
C SER A 409 -0.64 2.86 -29.39
N VAL A 410 0.56 3.40 -29.27
CA VAL A 410 1.65 3.29 -30.23
C VAL A 410 2.73 2.40 -29.64
N LYS A 411 3.14 1.34 -30.33
CA LYS A 411 4.27 0.52 -29.89
C LYS A 411 5.57 1.33 -30.04
N LEU A 412 6.31 1.48 -28.95
CA LEU A 412 7.57 2.21 -28.89
C LEU A 412 8.79 1.30 -29.17
N GLY A 413 8.71 0.04 -28.79
CA GLY A 413 9.81 -0.91 -28.90
C GLY A 413 9.66 -2.08 -27.94
N ASP A 414 10.68 -2.93 -27.90
CA ASP A 414 10.81 -4.00 -26.93
C ASP A 414 12.11 -3.82 -26.14
N ILE A 415 12.08 -4.08 -24.84
CA ILE A 415 13.25 -4.06 -23.96
C ILE A 415 13.62 -5.49 -23.64
N ALA A 416 14.87 -5.89 -23.87
CA ALA A 416 15.42 -7.10 -23.28
C ALA A 416 16.20 -6.74 -22.02
N LEU A 417 15.79 -7.32 -20.91
CA LEU A 417 16.58 -7.34 -19.70
C LEU A 417 17.40 -8.61 -19.68
N ASP A 418 18.70 -8.52 -19.38
CA ASP A 418 19.52 -9.67 -18.99
C ASP A 418 19.93 -9.50 -17.52
N ILE A 419 19.58 -10.49 -16.71
CA ILE A 419 19.68 -10.43 -15.25
C ILE A 419 20.55 -11.57 -14.79
N ARG A 420 21.58 -11.25 -14.00
CA ARG A 420 22.53 -12.20 -13.45
C ARG A 420 22.18 -12.54 -12.01
N GLY A 421 22.07 -13.85 -11.72
CA GLY A 421 21.94 -14.33 -10.34
C GLY A 421 23.21 -14.06 -9.54
N ASP A 422 23.01 -13.64 -8.28
CA ASP A 422 24.08 -13.30 -7.34
C ASP A 422 24.46 -14.51 -6.47
N HIS A 423 25.63 -14.43 -5.82
CA HIS A 423 26.13 -15.44 -4.87
C HIS A 423 25.44 -15.39 -3.51
N GLU A 424 24.90 -14.23 -3.12
CA GLU A 424 24.23 -14.06 -1.84
C GLU A 424 22.77 -14.54 -1.90
N GLU A 425 22.37 -15.37 -0.93
CA GLU A 425 20.98 -15.80 -0.81
C GLU A 425 20.10 -14.65 -0.32
N GLN A 426 19.45 -13.96 -1.26
CA GLN A 426 18.57 -12.84 -0.96
C GLN A 426 17.42 -12.72 -1.96
N GLU A 427 16.34 -12.06 -1.54
CA GLU A 427 15.30 -11.59 -2.45
C GLU A 427 15.73 -10.25 -3.04
N HIS A 428 15.81 -10.17 -4.36
CA HIS A 428 16.08 -8.93 -5.07
C HIS A 428 14.77 -8.27 -5.50
N ARG A 429 14.68 -6.97 -5.24
CA ARG A 429 13.54 -6.11 -5.61
C ARG A 429 14.08 -4.89 -6.33
N GLU A 430 14.25 -5.04 -7.63
CA GLU A 430 14.86 -4.03 -8.48
C GLU A 430 13.81 -3.38 -9.38
N SER A 431 14.26 -2.43 -10.20
CA SER A 431 13.39 -1.76 -11.15
C SER A 431 14.12 -1.26 -12.39
N VAL A 432 13.34 -1.07 -13.46
CA VAL A 432 13.79 -0.43 -14.69
C VAL A 432 12.99 0.85 -14.87
N GLY A 433 13.67 1.98 -14.77
CA GLY A 433 13.09 3.28 -15.09
C GLY A 433 13.06 3.50 -16.60
N LEU A 434 11.94 3.98 -17.12
CA LEU A 434 11.72 4.32 -18.51
C LEU A 434 11.40 5.81 -18.62
N ILE A 435 12.05 6.50 -19.55
CA ILE A 435 11.82 7.91 -19.83
C ILE A 435 11.54 8.05 -21.32
N LEU A 436 10.33 8.50 -21.65
CA LEU A 436 9.94 8.91 -22.99
C LEU A 436 10.20 10.41 -23.11
N SER A 437 11.02 10.83 -24.06
CA SER A 437 11.32 12.24 -24.31
C SER A 437 11.17 12.60 -25.77
N CYS A 438 10.94 13.88 -26.08
CA CYS A 438 10.87 14.40 -27.44
C CYS A 438 11.56 15.76 -27.50
N GLY A 439 12.65 15.85 -28.26
CA GLY A 439 13.45 17.09 -28.34
C GLY A 439 13.93 17.58 -26.98
N GLY A 440 14.28 16.66 -26.06
CA GLY A 440 14.73 16.97 -24.69
C GLY A 440 13.60 17.20 -23.67
N LYS A 441 12.33 17.33 -24.10
CA LYS A 441 11.20 17.42 -23.18
C LYS A 441 10.74 16.02 -22.76
N ILE A 442 10.64 15.77 -21.45
CA ILE A 442 10.08 14.52 -20.93
C ILE A 442 8.57 14.49 -21.21
N LEU A 443 8.16 13.47 -21.95
CA LEU A 443 6.78 13.18 -22.31
C LEU A 443 6.19 12.03 -21.51
N GLY A 444 6.94 11.34 -20.66
CA GLY A 444 6.47 10.16 -19.94
C GLY A 444 7.55 9.53 -19.10
N GLU A 445 7.17 9.04 -17.92
CA GLU A 445 8.02 8.20 -17.09
C GLU A 445 7.23 6.95 -16.69
N SER A 446 7.93 5.83 -16.54
CA SER A 446 7.36 4.60 -15.98
C SER A 446 8.46 3.80 -15.29
N THR A 447 8.09 3.03 -14.27
CA THR A 447 9.01 2.16 -13.55
C THR A 447 8.48 0.74 -13.60
N ILE A 448 9.30 -0.16 -14.12
CA ILE A 448 8.97 -1.59 -14.20
C ILE A 448 9.65 -2.30 -13.03
N PRO A 449 8.89 -2.82 -12.05
CA PRO A 449 9.48 -3.60 -10.98
C PRO A 449 9.92 -4.98 -11.47
N VAL A 450 11.06 -5.42 -10.98
CA VAL A 450 11.72 -6.68 -11.34
C VAL A 450 12.08 -7.43 -10.07
N PHE A 451 11.67 -8.69 -9.98
CA PHE A 451 11.82 -9.52 -8.79
C PHE A 451 12.51 -10.83 -9.14
N TRP A 452 13.39 -11.28 -8.25
CA TRP A 452 13.90 -12.65 -8.25
C TRP A 452 14.45 -13.01 -6.88
N ARG A 453 14.73 -14.30 -6.67
CA ARG A 453 15.42 -14.82 -5.49
C ARG A 453 16.73 -15.45 -5.91
N SER A 454 17.83 -14.98 -5.35
CA SER A 454 19.11 -15.64 -5.50
C SER A 454 19.14 -16.81 -4.51
N ARG A 455 19.39 -18.02 -5.02
CA ARG A 455 19.57 -19.23 -4.19
C ARG A 455 20.82 -19.96 -4.61
N SER A 456 21.64 -20.36 -3.65
CA SER A 456 22.77 -21.22 -3.97
C SER A 456 22.25 -22.59 -4.40
N ILE A 457 22.73 -23.10 -5.54
CA ILE A 457 22.45 -24.48 -5.95
C ILE A 457 23.14 -25.47 -5.00
N ILE A 458 24.24 -25.06 -4.33
CA ILE A 458 24.87 -25.86 -3.28
C ILE A 458 24.61 -25.21 -1.93
N ARG A 459 23.81 -25.87 -1.10
CA ARG A 459 23.51 -25.43 0.27
C ARG A 459 24.64 -25.84 1.20
N VAL A 460 25.14 -24.89 1.97
CA VAL A 460 26.15 -25.13 3.00
C VAL A 460 25.49 -25.10 4.38
N SER A 461 25.69 -26.14 5.18
CA SER A 461 25.17 -26.25 6.54
C SER A 461 26.28 -26.66 7.53
N PRO A 462 26.54 -25.88 8.58
CA PRO A 462 25.97 -24.56 8.86
C PRO A 462 26.42 -23.49 7.85
N SER A 463 25.66 -22.39 7.72
CA SER A 463 26.03 -21.25 6.87
C SER A 463 27.22 -20.44 7.41
N ARG A 464 27.54 -20.60 8.70
CA ARG A 464 28.76 -20.13 9.36
C ARG A 464 29.34 -21.27 10.20
N LEU A 465 30.62 -21.54 10.03
CA LEU A 465 31.33 -22.52 10.85
C LEU A 465 31.84 -21.85 12.13
N TRP A 466 31.16 -22.11 13.25
CA TRP A 466 31.63 -21.72 14.57
C TRP A 466 32.45 -22.86 15.19
N LEU A 467 33.72 -22.61 15.44
CA LEU A 467 34.63 -23.63 15.95
C LEU A 467 34.68 -23.68 17.48
N GLY A 468 34.14 -22.68 18.19
CA GLY A 468 34.12 -22.65 19.65
C GLY A 468 35.19 -21.72 20.26
N VAL A 469 35.52 -21.99 21.52
CA VAL A 469 36.53 -21.27 22.31
C VAL A 469 37.73 -22.20 22.52
N HIS A 470 38.94 -21.74 22.17
CA HIS A 470 40.14 -22.60 22.13
C HIS A 470 41.39 -21.87 22.62
N LYS A 471 42.45 -22.61 22.96
CA LYS A 471 43.75 -22.04 23.32
C LYS A 471 44.53 -21.65 22.07
N ILE A 472 45.50 -20.76 22.26
CA ILE A 472 46.52 -20.49 21.26
C ILE A 472 47.23 -21.79 20.88
N GLY A 473 47.34 -22.06 19.57
CA GLY A 473 48.03 -23.25 19.03
C GLY A 473 47.19 -24.53 18.97
N ASP A 474 45.96 -24.54 19.52
CA ASP A 474 45.05 -25.68 19.38
C ASP A 474 44.72 -25.95 17.90
N THR A 475 44.46 -27.22 17.57
CA THR A 475 43.88 -27.58 16.27
C THR A 475 42.36 -27.61 16.40
N LEU A 476 41.73 -26.62 15.80
CA LEU A 476 40.29 -26.44 15.74
C LEU A 476 39.72 -27.39 14.69
N SER A 477 38.60 -28.06 14.98
CA SER A 477 37.92 -28.94 14.01
C SER A 477 36.45 -28.59 13.88
N GLY A 478 35.95 -28.62 12.65
CA GLY A 478 34.55 -28.37 12.32
C GLY A 478 34.11 -29.18 11.11
N LYS A 479 32.80 -29.34 10.95
CA LYS A 479 32.21 -30.06 9.81
C LYS A 479 31.22 -29.16 9.08
N LEU A 480 31.28 -29.20 7.75
CA LEU A 480 30.31 -28.57 6.86
C LEU A 480 29.65 -29.66 6.02
N ASN A 481 28.33 -29.62 5.92
CA ASN A 481 27.59 -30.40 4.95
C ASN A 481 27.27 -29.52 3.75
N LEU A 482 27.75 -29.90 2.57
CA LEU A 482 27.42 -29.26 1.30
C LEU A 482 26.46 -30.17 0.55
N SER A 483 25.30 -29.66 0.13
CA SER A 483 24.30 -30.47 -0.57
C SER A 483 23.74 -29.74 -1.78
N SER A 484 23.60 -30.44 -2.91
CA SER A 484 23.00 -29.85 -4.10
C SER A 484 21.49 -29.79 -3.94
N ALA A 485 20.93 -28.58 -4.06
CA ALA A 485 19.50 -28.33 -3.97
C ALA A 485 18.70 -28.99 -5.11
N ASP A 486 19.34 -29.19 -6.28
CA ASP A 486 18.74 -29.86 -7.44
C ASP A 486 19.03 -31.37 -7.49
N GLY A 487 19.73 -31.91 -6.48
CA GLY A 487 20.10 -33.32 -6.39
C GLY A 487 21.17 -33.78 -7.37
N LYS A 488 21.70 -32.90 -8.24
CA LYS A 488 22.79 -33.27 -9.16
C LYS A 488 24.09 -33.46 -8.38
N PRO A 489 24.91 -34.44 -8.76
CA PRO A 489 26.20 -34.64 -8.14
C PRO A 489 27.16 -33.52 -8.56
N PHE A 490 28.09 -33.17 -7.68
CA PHE A 490 29.18 -32.24 -7.92
C PHE A 490 30.44 -32.72 -7.18
N ARG A 491 31.58 -32.12 -7.48
CA ARG A 491 32.86 -32.36 -6.81
C ARG A 491 33.40 -31.08 -6.21
N ILE A 492 33.95 -31.19 -5.01
CA ILE A 492 34.78 -30.15 -4.41
C ILE A 492 36.18 -30.32 -4.99
N ARG A 493 36.72 -29.30 -5.65
CA ARG A 493 38.04 -29.35 -6.31
C ARG A 493 39.13 -28.89 -5.37
N LYS A 494 38.85 -27.86 -4.58
CA LYS A 494 39.82 -27.17 -3.76
C LYS A 494 39.12 -26.46 -2.62
N GLY A 495 39.80 -26.32 -1.50
CA GLY A 495 39.42 -25.38 -0.46
C GLY A 495 40.61 -24.52 -0.07
N THR A 496 40.37 -23.25 0.19
CA THR A 496 41.38 -22.28 0.64
C THR A 496 40.82 -21.36 1.73
N SER A 497 41.70 -20.72 2.47
CA SER A 497 41.37 -19.66 3.43
C SER A 497 41.82 -18.31 2.89
N ASP A 498 41.11 -17.25 3.25
CA ASP A 498 41.58 -15.87 3.08
C ASP A 498 42.61 -15.42 4.13
N ASP A 499 42.83 -16.20 5.19
CA ASP A 499 43.83 -15.91 6.22
C ASP A 499 45.20 -16.49 5.80
N PRO A 500 46.17 -15.63 5.38
CA PRO A 500 47.47 -16.10 4.88
C PRO A 500 48.35 -16.70 5.99
N HIS A 501 48.02 -16.48 7.26
CA HIS A 501 48.82 -16.94 8.39
C HIS A 501 48.37 -18.29 8.93
N GLN A 502 47.30 -18.88 8.37
CA GLN A 502 46.74 -20.13 8.87
C GLN A 502 46.76 -21.24 7.82
N SER A 503 47.34 -22.37 8.22
CA SER A 503 47.13 -23.62 7.49
C SER A 503 45.73 -24.14 7.82
N ILE A 504 44.80 -23.97 6.88
CA ILE A 504 43.52 -24.68 6.91
C ILE A 504 43.69 -25.97 6.10
N GLU A 505 43.56 -27.11 6.77
CA GLU A 505 43.49 -28.41 6.12
C GLU A 505 42.02 -28.78 5.93
N ILE A 506 41.65 -29.06 4.69
CA ILE A 506 40.27 -29.32 4.29
C ILE A 506 40.25 -30.70 3.66
N THR A 507 39.51 -31.61 4.27
CA THR A 507 39.37 -32.98 3.77
C THR A 507 37.94 -33.22 3.30
N PHE A 508 37.82 -33.78 2.10
CA PHE A 508 36.56 -34.16 1.48
C PHE A 508 36.77 -35.39 0.60
N ASP A 509 35.71 -36.18 0.45
CA ASP A 509 35.68 -37.31 -0.47
C ASP A 509 35.59 -36.72 -1.89
N GLY A 510 36.70 -36.63 -2.63
CA GLY A 510 36.77 -36.00 -3.97
C GLY A 510 35.94 -36.67 -5.08
N GLU A 511 34.96 -37.50 -4.71
CA GLU A 511 34.04 -38.20 -5.58
C GLU A 511 32.86 -37.32 -6.02
N ASP A 512 32.18 -37.73 -7.08
CA ASP A 512 30.99 -37.04 -7.58
C ASP A 512 29.76 -37.44 -6.75
N ARG A 513 29.26 -36.54 -5.91
CA ARG A 513 28.12 -36.81 -5.02
C ARG A 513 27.21 -35.60 -4.91
N SER A 514 25.92 -35.84 -4.65
CA SER A 514 24.94 -34.77 -4.43
C SER A 514 25.04 -34.16 -3.01
N SER A 515 25.79 -34.80 -2.11
CA SER A 515 26.06 -34.30 -0.76
C SER A 515 27.48 -34.68 -0.32
N HIS A 516 28.16 -33.75 0.33
CA HIS A 516 29.54 -33.85 0.79
C HIS A 516 29.65 -33.45 2.24
N MET A 517 30.39 -34.23 3.03
CA MET A 517 30.82 -33.83 4.37
C MET A 517 32.26 -33.33 4.27
N VAL A 518 32.47 -32.05 4.54
CA VAL A 518 33.79 -31.41 4.53
C VAL A 518 34.25 -31.27 5.97
N ASN A 519 35.37 -31.90 6.30
CA ASN A 519 36.01 -31.67 7.59
C ASN A 519 37.03 -30.54 7.43
N VAL A 520 36.92 -29.54 8.29
CA VAL A 520 37.79 -28.36 8.31
C VAL A 520 38.64 -28.44 9.57
N LEU A 521 39.96 -28.48 9.40
CA LEU A 521 40.96 -28.41 10.46
C LEU A 521 41.71 -27.09 10.33
N VAL A 522 41.75 -26.32 11.41
CA VAL A 522 42.38 -25.01 11.45
C VAL A 522 43.35 -24.96 12.62
N LYS A 523 44.58 -24.49 12.41
CA LYS A 523 45.47 -24.17 13.54
C LYS A 523 45.10 -22.81 14.11
N SER A 524 44.75 -22.78 15.39
CA SER A 524 44.42 -21.58 16.14
C SER A 524 45.52 -20.51 15.99
N PRO A 525 45.18 -19.24 15.70
CA PRO A 525 46.16 -18.16 15.58
C PRO A 525 46.88 -17.90 16.90
N VAL A 526 48.05 -17.28 16.80
CA VAL A 526 48.87 -16.90 17.97
C VAL A 526 48.33 -15.70 18.74
N VAL A 527 47.36 -14.97 18.19
CA VAL A 527 46.80 -13.76 18.79
C VAL A 527 45.48 -14.11 19.50
N PRO A 528 45.36 -13.87 20.82
CA PRO A 528 44.12 -14.09 21.54
C PRO A 528 43.04 -13.09 21.12
N GLY A 529 41.78 -13.50 21.21
CA GLY A 529 40.60 -12.72 20.87
C GLY A 529 39.70 -13.39 19.85
N PRO A 530 38.70 -12.65 19.33
CA PRO A 530 37.82 -13.16 18.29
C PRO A 530 38.59 -13.33 16.97
N TRP A 531 38.61 -14.55 16.44
CA TRP A 531 39.17 -14.86 15.13
C TRP A 531 38.06 -15.08 14.09
N ARG A 532 38.28 -14.59 12.87
CA ARG A 532 37.36 -14.68 11.73
C ARG A 532 38.15 -14.88 10.43
N SER A 533 37.66 -15.76 9.58
CA SER A 533 38.19 -16.00 8.24
C SER A 533 37.05 -16.40 7.30
N ILE A 534 37.26 -16.34 5.99
CA ILE A 534 36.39 -16.87 4.96
C ILE A 534 37.06 -18.10 4.34
N LEU A 535 36.38 -19.24 4.44
CA LEU A 535 36.71 -20.44 3.70
C LEU A 535 36.14 -20.32 2.29
N SER A 536 36.99 -20.44 1.27
CA SER A 536 36.57 -20.51 -0.12
C SER A 536 36.67 -21.95 -0.61
N LEU A 537 35.57 -22.51 -1.12
CA LEU A 537 35.52 -23.86 -1.68
C LEU A 537 35.24 -23.75 -3.19
N GLU A 538 36.13 -24.29 -4.02
CA GLU A 538 35.94 -24.38 -5.46
C GLU A 538 35.23 -25.69 -5.80
N THR A 539 34.19 -25.64 -6.64
CA THR A 539 33.47 -26.82 -7.12
C THR A 539 33.50 -26.92 -8.65
N ASP A 540 33.15 -28.08 -9.19
CA ASP A 540 32.95 -28.24 -10.64
C ASP A 540 31.55 -27.85 -11.14
N ASN A 541 30.64 -27.47 -10.24
CA ASN A 541 29.31 -27.02 -10.62
C ASN A 541 29.40 -25.60 -11.22
N PRO A 542 29.02 -25.38 -12.50
CA PRO A 542 29.19 -24.09 -13.16
C PRO A 542 28.39 -22.96 -12.49
N ASN A 543 27.29 -23.28 -11.79
CA ASN A 543 26.45 -22.30 -11.11
C ASN A 543 26.82 -22.12 -9.63
N ALA A 544 27.85 -22.82 -9.16
CA ALA A 544 28.36 -22.76 -7.80
C ALA A 544 29.87 -23.01 -7.78
N ALA A 545 30.58 -22.48 -8.78
CA ALA A 545 31.99 -22.76 -9.00
C ALA A 545 32.87 -22.35 -7.81
N GLN A 546 32.40 -21.36 -7.03
CA GLN A 546 33.02 -20.92 -5.80
C GLN A 546 31.97 -20.70 -4.73
N LEU A 547 32.22 -21.22 -3.54
CA LEU A 547 31.41 -21.07 -2.34
C LEU A 547 32.23 -20.37 -1.26
N TYR A 548 31.59 -19.55 -0.45
CA TYR A 548 32.25 -18.83 0.65
C TYR A 548 31.54 -19.15 1.96
N VAL A 549 32.31 -19.60 2.95
CA VAL A 549 31.79 -20.00 4.26
C VAL A 549 32.53 -19.23 5.35
N PRO A 550 31.87 -18.31 6.06
CA PRO A 550 32.47 -17.64 7.19
C PRO A 550 32.84 -18.65 8.29
N VAL A 551 34.08 -18.58 8.76
CA VAL A 551 34.62 -19.38 9.87
C VAL A 551 34.96 -18.44 11.01
N SER A 552 34.65 -18.86 12.24
CA SER A 552 34.94 -18.04 13.43
C SER A 552 35.23 -18.89 14.67
N ALA A 553 36.06 -18.34 15.56
CA ALA A 553 36.40 -18.89 16.87
C ALA A 553 36.69 -17.75 17.87
N ILE A 554 36.76 -18.06 19.17
CA ILE A 554 37.41 -17.21 20.17
C ILE A 554 38.67 -17.92 20.64
N ILE A 555 39.80 -17.21 20.61
CA ILE A 555 41.09 -17.73 21.01
C ILE A 555 41.46 -17.12 22.36
N ASN A 556 41.70 -17.96 23.36
CA ASN A 556 42.08 -17.53 24.70
C ASN A 556 43.54 -17.86 24.99
N GLU A 557 44.18 -17.00 25.77
CA GLU A 557 45.55 -17.19 26.22
C GLU A 557 45.65 -18.23 27.36
N ALA A 558 44.59 -18.35 28.17
CA ALA A 558 44.45 -19.35 29.21
C ALA A 558 43.02 -19.93 29.20
N LEU A 559 42.92 -21.25 29.21
CA LEU A 559 41.66 -22.00 29.36
C LEU A 559 41.82 -22.99 30.51
#